data_AF-A0A225CNQ8-F1
#
_entry.id   AF-A0A225CNQ8-F1
#
_cell.length_a   1.000
_cell.length_b   1.000
_cell.length_c   1.000
_cell.angle_alpha   90.00
_cell.angle_beta   90.00
_cell.angle_gamma   90.00
#
_symmetry.space_group_name_H-M   'P 1'
#
loop_
_entity.id
_entity.type
_entity.pdbx_description
1 polymer ?
#
loop_
_entity_poly.entity_id
_entity_poly.type
_entity_poly.pdbx_seq_one_letter_code
_entity_poly.pdbx_strand_id
1 'polypeptide(L)'
;MRTALVDPLASRDRPRTPRMALAGDALPVLADLAAALAEQRAEADPRPVRALVVGVDAAAPGLRGVRASTRRLRAVEVPDHLPGLRHLVVVVGGREGAIGRDIRALDAWVLRMHAELERTRAADVAVTGILASGCPAPRLLANRVVDLVRHPVAAPRLAVEWADIRDRRIRDVALEARC
;
A
#
# COMPACT_ATOMS: atom_id res chain seq x y z
N MET A 1 -10.26 -34.36 43.41
CA MET A 1 -10.50 -33.00 42.86
C MET A 1 -9.50 -32.77 41.75
N ARG A 2 -9.96 -32.64 40.51
CA ARG A 2 -9.12 -32.46 39.30
C ARG A 2 -8.79 -30.96 39.14
N THR A 3 -7.52 -30.61 39.26
CA THR A 3 -7.00 -29.29 38.92
C THR A 3 -7.07 -29.11 37.41
N ALA A 4 -7.85 -28.15 36.93
CA ALA A 4 -7.89 -27.78 35.53
C ALA A 4 -6.54 -27.15 35.16
N LEU A 5 -5.74 -27.87 34.36
CA LEU A 5 -4.61 -27.31 33.64
C LEU A 5 -5.17 -26.32 32.61
N VAL A 6 -5.10 -25.03 32.93
CA VAL A 6 -5.34 -23.97 31.96
C VAL A 6 -4.16 -23.97 31.00
N ASP A 7 -4.40 -24.45 29.79
CA ASP A 7 -3.44 -24.46 28.69
C ASP A 7 -3.09 -23.01 28.30
N PRO A 8 -1.85 -22.54 28.45
CA PRO A 8 -1.46 -21.16 28.12
C PRO A 8 -1.40 -20.89 26.61
N LEU A 9 -1.65 -21.90 25.76
CA LEU A 9 -1.63 -21.75 24.30
C LEU A 9 -2.96 -21.30 23.69
N ALA A 10 -3.98 -21.02 24.52
CA ALA A 10 -5.28 -20.56 24.05
C ALA A 10 -5.36 -19.04 23.80
N SER A 11 -4.24 -18.31 23.70
CA SER A 11 -4.24 -16.99 23.06
C SER A 11 -4.33 -17.17 21.55
N ARG A 12 -5.56 -17.43 21.09
CA ARG A 12 -5.93 -17.52 19.67
C ARG A 12 -5.21 -16.42 18.89
N ASP A 13 -4.31 -16.88 18.04
CA ASP A 13 -3.49 -16.10 17.12
C ASP A 13 -4.43 -15.36 16.16
N ARG A 14 -4.94 -14.19 16.59
CA ARG A 14 -5.55 -13.25 15.63
C ARG A 14 -4.42 -12.94 14.65
N PRO A 15 -4.60 -13.15 13.34
CA PRO A 15 -3.58 -12.78 12.36
C PRO A 15 -3.26 -11.30 12.57
N ARG A 16 -2.12 -11.03 13.20
CA ARG A 16 -1.68 -9.67 13.46
C ARG A 16 -1.36 -9.05 12.12
N THR A 17 -1.80 -7.81 11.92
CA THR A 17 -1.40 -7.04 10.73
C THR A 17 0.12 -7.12 10.58
N PRO A 18 0.64 -7.43 9.38
CA PRO A 18 2.06 -7.28 9.12
C PRO A 18 2.50 -5.85 9.42
N ARG A 19 3.71 -5.67 9.96
CA ARG A 19 4.22 -4.34 10.29
C ARG A 19 4.35 -3.51 9.01
N MET A 20 3.77 -2.32 9.02
CA MET A 20 3.80 -1.37 7.91
C MET A 20 4.64 -0.15 8.27
N ALA A 21 5.21 0.50 7.26
CA ALA A 21 5.82 1.81 7.37
C ALA A 21 5.17 2.78 6.37
N LEU A 22 5.18 4.07 6.70
CA LEU A 22 4.71 5.15 5.84
C LEU A 22 5.90 6.03 5.44
N ALA A 23 5.94 6.46 4.18
CA ALA A 23 6.93 7.38 3.64
C ALA A 23 6.31 8.32 2.58
N GLY A 24 7.10 9.28 2.09
CA GLY A 24 6.68 10.20 1.03
C GLY A 24 5.87 11.40 1.54
N ASP A 25 5.02 11.93 0.66
CA ASP A 25 4.21 13.13 0.90
C ASP A 25 3.10 12.87 1.93
N ALA A 26 2.85 13.86 2.79
CA ALA A 26 1.75 13.83 3.75
C ALA A 26 0.40 14.10 3.03
N LEU A 27 -0.28 13.02 2.64
CA LEU A 27 -1.59 13.10 2.00
C LEU A 27 -2.72 13.06 3.03
N PRO A 28 -3.74 13.94 2.94
CA PRO A 28 -4.91 13.87 3.82
C PRO A 28 -5.62 12.51 3.79
N VAL A 29 -5.63 11.85 2.62
CA VAL A 29 -6.22 10.51 2.44
C VAL A 29 -5.47 9.39 3.19
N LEU A 30 -4.23 9.65 3.62
CA LEU A 30 -3.42 8.71 4.40
C LEU A 30 -3.38 9.06 5.89
N ALA A 31 -4.06 10.12 6.34
CA ALA A 31 -3.97 10.60 7.73
C ALA A 31 -4.38 9.53 8.75
N ASP A 32 -5.48 8.82 8.50
CA ASP A 32 -5.95 7.76 9.40
C ASP A 32 -5.00 6.56 9.44
N LEU A 33 -4.35 6.23 8.30
CA LEU A 33 -3.33 5.20 8.26
C LEU A 33 -2.09 5.64 9.05
N ALA A 34 -1.65 6.88 8.86
CA ALA A 34 -0.51 7.45 9.58
C ALA A 34 -0.72 7.42 11.10
N ALA A 35 -1.92 7.79 11.57
CA ALA A 35 -2.29 7.72 12.98
C ALA A 35 -2.21 6.28 13.52
N ALA A 36 -2.82 5.32 12.82
CA ALA A 36 -2.79 3.91 13.21
C ALA A 36 -1.37 3.31 13.25
N LEU A 37 -0.48 3.75 12.37
CA LEU A 37 0.92 3.32 12.35
C LEU A 37 1.78 4.00 13.42
N ALA A 38 1.46 5.24 13.79
CA ALA A 38 2.11 5.94 14.89
C ALA A 38 1.85 5.23 16.23
N GLU A 39 0.61 4.79 16.47
CA GLU A 39 0.25 3.97 17.64
C GLU A 39 1.05 2.66 17.68
N GLN A 40 1.18 1.97 16.54
CA GLN A 40 1.98 0.74 16.43
C GLN A 40 3.48 0.95 16.61
N ARG A 41 4.01 2.16 16.40
CA ARG A 41 5.43 2.47 16.61
C ARG A 41 5.74 2.75 18.06
N ALA A 42 4.78 3.31 18.80
CA ALA A 42 4.92 3.58 20.23
C ALA A 42 5.02 2.27 21.03
N GLU A 43 4.30 1.24 20.60
CA GLU A 43 4.52 -0.14 21.01
C GLU A 43 5.79 -0.63 20.29
N ALA A 44 6.90 -0.84 21.00
CA ALA A 44 8.19 -1.19 20.37
C ALA A 44 8.15 -2.56 19.68
N ASP A 45 7.55 -2.62 18.49
CA ASP A 45 7.32 -3.85 17.74
C ASP A 45 8.63 -4.29 17.03
N PRO A 46 9.25 -5.40 17.46
CA PRO A 46 10.53 -5.85 16.91
C PRO A 46 10.37 -6.50 15.53
N ARG A 47 9.14 -6.74 15.04
CA ARG A 47 8.90 -7.40 13.76
C ARG A 47 9.47 -6.58 12.60
N PRO A 48 10.02 -7.21 11.55
CA PRO A 48 10.45 -6.48 10.37
C PRO A 48 9.27 -5.85 9.64
N VAL A 49 9.48 -4.68 9.04
CA VAL A 49 8.49 -4.05 8.16
C VAL A 49 8.28 -4.94 6.93
N ARG A 50 7.04 -5.37 6.72
CA ARG A 50 6.61 -6.21 5.59
C ARG A 50 5.94 -5.42 4.48
N ALA A 51 5.51 -4.19 4.76
CA ALA A 51 4.84 -3.34 3.77
C ALA A 51 5.25 -1.88 3.92
N LEU A 52 5.55 -1.23 2.81
CA LEU A 52 5.87 0.18 2.71
C LEU A 52 4.75 0.88 1.95
N VAL A 53 4.14 1.88 2.58
CA VAL A 53 3.13 2.74 1.96
C VAL A 53 3.78 4.08 1.67
N VAL A 54 3.73 4.55 0.42
CA VAL A 54 4.33 5.82 0.01
C VAL A 54 3.24 6.75 -0.50
N GLY A 55 3.09 7.90 0.14
CA GLY A 55 2.25 8.99 -0.35
C GLY A 55 2.96 9.76 -1.45
N VAL A 56 2.27 10.05 -2.53
CA VAL A 56 2.74 10.92 -3.62
C VAL A 56 1.67 11.97 -3.91
N ASP A 57 1.98 13.22 -3.63
CA ASP A 57 1.11 14.34 -3.92
C ASP A 57 1.26 14.76 -5.39
N ALA A 58 0.15 14.74 -6.11
CA ALA A 58 0.04 15.08 -7.51
C ALA A 58 -0.68 16.41 -7.75
N ALA A 59 -0.76 17.30 -6.76
CA ALA A 59 -1.54 18.56 -6.77
C ALA A 59 -1.20 19.60 -7.86
N ALA A 60 -0.43 19.27 -8.89
CA ALA A 60 -0.22 20.15 -10.03
C ALA A 60 -1.43 20.10 -11.00
N PRO A 61 -2.03 21.26 -11.37
CA PRO A 61 -3.17 21.31 -12.28
C PRO A 61 -2.80 20.94 -13.75
N GLY A 62 -3.77 20.42 -14.50
CA GLY A 62 -3.68 20.16 -15.94
C GLY A 62 -2.69 19.06 -16.36
N LEU A 63 -2.18 19.11 -17.61
CA LEU A 63 -1.20 18.15 -18.15
C LEU A 63 0.15 18.17 -17.40
N ARG A 64 0.45 19.27 -16.68
CA ARG A 64 1.62 19.38 -15.81
C ARG A 64 1.51 18.46 -14.60
N GLY A 65 0.29 18.22 -14.10
CA GLY A 65 -0.03 17.23 -13.08
C GLY A 65 0.50 15.84 -13.42
N VAL A 66 0.10 15.28 -14.55
CA VAL A 66 0.52 13.94 -14.99
C VAL A 66 2.04 13.78 -15.04
N ARG A 67 2.74 14.80 -15.57
CA ARG A 67 4.22 14.81 -15.64
C ARG A 67 4.86 14.96 -14.27
N ALA A 68 4.30 15.79 -13.40
CA ALA A 68 4.77 15.93 -12.03
C ALA A 68 4.58 14.63 -11.24
N SER A 69 3.41 13.99 -11.34
CA SER A 69 3.14 12.68 -10.75
C SER A 69 4.11 11.63 -11.27
N THR A 70 4.33 11.57 -12.58
CA THR A 70 5.27 10.62 -13.18
C THR A 70 6.71 10.85 -12.69
N ARG A 71 7.15 12.12 -12.54
CA ARG A 71 8.47 12.41 -11.96
C ARG A 71 8.55 12.01 -10.49
N ARG A 72 7.53 12.31 -9.68
CA ARG A 72 7.52 11.93 -8.27
C ARG A 72 7.49 10.42 -8.09
N LEU A 73 6.70 9.72 -8.90
CA LEU A 73 6.72 8.26 -8.97
C LEU A 73 8.12 7.72 -9.29
N ARG A 74 8.85 8.32 -10.24
CA ARG A 74 10.25 7.94 -10.55
C ARG A 74 11.22 8.19 -9.40
N ALA A 75 10.90 9.09 -8.48
CA ALA A 75 11.70 9.36 -7.29
C ALA A 75 11.33 8.48 -6.10
N VAL A 76 10.32 7.60 -6.23
CA VAL A 76 10.00 6.62 -5.19
C VAL A 76 11.11 5.58 -5.16
N GLU A 77 11.91 5.63 -4.10
CA GLU A 77 12.93 4.65 -3.80
C GLU A 77 12.48 3.77 -2.63
N VAL A 78 12.79 2.47 -2.73
CA VAL A 78 12.56 1.55 -1.62
C VAL A 78 13.84 1.46 -0.81
N PRO A 79 13.83 1.77 0.50
CA PRO A 79 15.05 1.72 1.30
C PRO A 79 15.63 0.30 1.41
N ASP A 80 16.95 0.18 1.29
CA ASP A 80 17.66 -1.12 1.34
C ASP A 80 17.62 -1.79 2.71
N HIS A 81 17.46 -1.00 3.77
CA HIS A 81 17.36 -1.49 5.15
C HIS A 81 16.01 -2.17 5.48
N LEU A 82 15.15 -2.42 4.49
CA LEU A 82 13.90 -3.16 4.62
C LEU A 82 14.01 -4.56 3.99
N PRO A 83 14.84 -5.47 4.54
CA PRO A 83 15.06 -6.81 3.97
C PRO A 83 13.81 -7.69 4.04
N GLY A 84 12.84 -7.28 4.86
CA GLY A 84 11.60 -8.01 5.07
C GLY A 84 10.45 -7.61 4.15
N LEU A 85 10.65 -6.64 3.25
CA LEU A 85 9.57 -6.06 2.47
C LEU A 85 8.91 -7.09 1.53
N ARG A 86 7.59 -7.14 1.56
CA ARG A 86 6.73 -7.97 0.70
C ARG A 86 5.75 -7.16 -0.13
N HIS A 87 5.39 -5.95 0.33
CA HIS A 87 4.47 -5.06 -0.38
C HIS A 87 5.02 -3.64 -0.46
N LEU A 88 5.03 -3.09 -1.66
CA LEU A 88 5.13 -1.67 -1.91
C LEU A 88 3.76 -1.16 -2.37
N VAL A 89 3.18 -0.24 -1.60
CA VAL A 89 1.92 0.42 -1.93
C VAL A 89 2.19 1.89 -2.16
N VAL A 90 1.91 2.40 -3.35
CA VAL A 90 2.04 3.83 -3.65
C VAL A 90 0.67 4.44 -3.83
N VAL A 91 0.37 5.44 -3.02
CA VAL A 91 -0.90 6.15 -3.04
C VAL A 91 -0.66 7.53 -3.63
N VAL A 92 -1.25 7.78 -4.80
CA VAL A 92 -1.18 9.06 -5.50
C VAL A 92 -2.43 9.86 -5.17
N GLY A 93 -2.28 11.03 -4.55
CA GLY A 93 -3.38 11.90 -4.11
C GLY A 93 -3.22 13.34 -4.57
N GLY A 94 -4.08 14.24 -4.07
CA GLY A 94 -3.95 15.70 -4.27
C GLY A 94 -4.53 16.25 -5.58
N ARG A 95 -5.03 15.40 -6.47
CA ARG A 95 -5.67 15.82 -7.72
C ARG A 95 -7.16 15.47 -7.72
N GLU A 96 -8.00 16.46 -8.03
CA GLU A 96 -9.41 16.23 -8.36
C GLU A 96 -9.54 15.88 -9.85
N GLY A 97 -10.32 14.85 -10.18
CA GLY A 97 -10.48 14.37 -11.56
C GLY A 97 -9.26 13.62 -12.09
N ALA A 98 -9.05 12.39 -11.60
CA ALA A 98 -8.19 11.43 -12.29
C ALA A 98 -8.65 11.29 -13.75
N ILE A 99 -7.70 11.32 -14.69
CA ILE A 99 -7.98 11.04 -16.10
C ILE A 99 -7.40 9.66 -16.40
N GLY A 100 -7.98 8.89 -17.32
CA GLY A 100 -7.48 7.57 -17.71
C GLY A 100 -6.00 7.50 -18.16
N ARG A 101 -5.33 8.63 -18.41
CA ARG A 101 -3.87 8.68 -18.61
C ARG A 101 -3.08 8.52 -17.29
N ASP A 102 -3.63 8.99 -16.18
CA ASP A 102 -3.01 8.93 -14.86
C ASP A 102 -2.91 7.47 -14.39
N ILE A 103 -3.98 6.68 -14.57
CA ILE A 103 -3.96 5.25 -14.24
C ILE A 103 -2.99 4.45 -15.14
N ARG A 104 -2.90 4.77 -16.44
CA ARG A 104 -1.93 4.12 -17.34
C ARG A 104 -0.48 4.47 -16.98
N ALA A 105 -0.22 5.71 -16.57
CA ALA A 105 1.11 6.11 -16.12
C ALA A 105 1.50 5.42 -14.81
N LEU A 106 0.54 5.27 -13.89
CA LEU A 106 0.70 4.53 -12.65
C LEU A 106 0.93 3.04 -12.91
N ASP A 107 0.16 2.42 -13.80
CA ASP A 107 0.32 1.02 -14.21
C ASP A 107 1.70 0.75 -14.81
N ALA A 108 2.11 1.59 -15.78
CA ALA A 108 3.46 1.52 -16.36
C ALA A 108 4.57 1.72 -15.31
N TRP A 109 4.33 2.52 -14.28
CA TRP A 109 5.26 2.67 -13.17
C TRP A 109 5.29 1.41 -12.28
N VAL A 110 4.14 0.85 -11.93
CA VAL A 110 4.01 -0.38 -11.13
C VAL A 110 4.78 -1.53 -11.79
N LEU A 111 4.61 -1.72 -13.10
CA LEU A 111 5.33 -2.75 -13.86
C LEU A 111 6.84 -2.56 -13.83
N ARG A 112 7.33 -1.32 -14.04
CA ARG A 112 8.76 -1.01 -13.99
C ARG A 112 9.36 -1.22 -12.60
N MET A 113 8.67 -0.74 -11.57
CA MET A 113 9.13 -0.83 -10.19
C MET A 113 9.16 -2.28 -9.71
N HIS A 114 8.15 -3.08 -10.05
CA HIS A 114 8.17 -4.52 -9.78
C HIS A 114 9.39 -5.20 -10.43
N ALA A 115 9.63 -4.95 -11.72
CA ALA A 115 10.78 -5.52 -12.44
C ALA A 115 12.14 -5.03 -11.89
N GLU A 116 12.20 -3.82 -11.33
CA GLU A 116 13.39 -3.29 -10.68
C GLU A 116 13.65 -3.96 -9.32
N LEU A 117 12.61 -4.11 -8.49
CA LEU A 117 12.72 -4.81 -7.21
C LEU A 117 13.08 -6.29 -7.39
N GLU A 118 12.52 -6.95 -8.41
CA GLU A 118 12.87 -8.32 -8.76
C GLU A 118 14.35 -8.45 -9.12
N ARG A 119 14.89 -7.53 -9.94
CA ARG A 119 16.31 -7.51 -10.34
C ARG A 119 17.26 -7.18 -9.19
N THR A 120 16.88 -6.24 -8.32
CA THR A 120 17.78 -5.68 -7.30
C THR A 120 17.75 -6.45 -5.98
N ARG A 121 16.61 -7.07 -5.63
CA ARG A 121 16.41 -7.71 -4.32
C ARG A 121 16.25 -9.22 -4.40
N ALA A 122 16.14 -9.79 -5.61
CA ALA A 122 15.80 -11.20 -5.83
C ALA A 122 14.59 -11.67 -4.98
N ALA A 123 13.68 -10.73 -4.68
CA ALA A 123 12.55 -10.92 -3.79
C ALA A 123 11.26 -10.61 -4.54
N ASP A 124 10.27 -11.49 -4.37
CA ASP A 124 8.92 -11.27 -4.87
C ASP A 124 8.23 -10.21 -4.02
N VAL A 125 8.30 -8.95 -4.48
CA VAL A 125 7.66 -7.79 -3.85
C VAL A 125 6.44 -7.41 -4.67
N ALA A 126 5.27 -7.56 -4.07
CA ALA A 126 4.02 -7.07 -4.59
C ALA A 126 4.07 -5.53 -4.73
N VAL A 127 3.70 -4.99 -5.90
CA VAL A 127 3.65 -3.55 -6.13
C VAL A 127 2.22 -3.14 -6.47
N THR A 128 1.64 -2.27 -5.65
CA THR A 128 0.28 -1.75 -5.85
C THR A 128 0.30 -0.25 -5.95
N GLY A 129 -0.14 0.28 -7.08
CA GLY A 129 -0.43 1.70 -7.26
C GLY A 129 -1.90 1.99 -6.98
N ILE A 130 -2.19 3.01 -6.19
CA ILE A 130 -3.55 3.47 -5.92
C ILE A 130 -3.66 4.94 -6.32
N LEU A 131 -4.53 5.23 -7.27
CA LEU A 131 -4.91 6.61 -7.59
C LEU A 131 -6.09 7.01 -6.69
N ALA A 132 -5.79 7.75 -5.64
CA ALA A 132 -6.73 8.17 -4.59
C ALA A 132 -7.42 9.51 -4.89
N SER A 133 -7.36 9.97 -6.14
CA SER A 133 -8.03 11.20 -6.61
C SER A 133 -9.51 11.21 -6.22
N GLY A 134 -9.94 12.27 -5.54
CA GLY A 134 -11.33 12.42 -5.12
C GLY A 134 -11.81 11.41 -4.07
N CYS A 135 -10.91 10.71 -3.36
CA CYS A 135 -11.30 9.85 -2.24
C CYS A 135 -11.77 10.71 -1.05
N PRO A 136 -13.06 10.65 -0.66
CA PRO A 136 -13.58 11.45 0.46
C PRO A 136 -13.46 10.72 1.80
N ALA A 137 -12.96 9.47 1.81
CA ALA A 137 -13.02 8.57 2.96
C ALA A 137 -11.63 8.01 3.31
N PRO A 138 -10.75 8.81 3.97
CA PRO A 138 -9.41 8.39 4.36
C PRO A 138 -9.39 7.08 5.14
N ARG A 139 -10.31 6.91 6.11
CA ARG A 139 -10.45 5.69 6.91
C ARG A 139 -10.72 4.44 6.07
N LEU A 140 -11.56 4.56 5.05
CA LEU A 140 -11.89 3.43 4.20
C LEU A 140 -10.69 3.06 3.31
N LEU A 141 -9.97 4.05 2.77
CA LEU A 141 -8.72 3.78 2.06
C LEU A 141 -7.69 3.10 2.96
N ALA A 142 -7.49 3.59 4.19
CA ALA A 142 -6.61 2.96 5.16
C ALA A 142 -6.99 1.49 5.40
N ASN A 143 -8.29 1.21 5.58
CA ASN A 143 -8.78 -0.17 5.73
C ASN A 143 -8.50 -1.03 4.49
N ARG A 144 -8.61 -0.48 3.27
CA ARG A 144 -8.29 -1.21 2.02
C ARG A 144 -6.80 -1.55 1.94
N VAL A 145 -5.93 -0.62 2.30
CA VAL A 145 -4.47 -0.85 2.34
C VAL A 145 -4.13 -1.90 3.40
N VAL A 146 -4.73 -1.80 4.59
CA VAL A 146 -4.53 -2.80 5.66
C VAL A 146 -5.03 -4.19 5.24
N ASP A 147 -6.20 -4.29 4.62
CA ASP A 147 -6.76 -5.55 4.11
C ASP A 147 -5.86 -6.18 3.03
N LEU A 148 -5.35 -5.37 2.11
CA LEU A 148 -4.38 -5.81 1.09
C LEU A 148 -3.11 -6.39 1.72
N VAL A 149 -2.52 -5.68 2.69
CA VAL A 149 -1.28 -6.10 3.35
C VAL A 149 -1.50 -7.36 4.21
N ARG A 150 -2.66 -7.50 4.85
CA ARG A 150 -3.02 -8.70 5.64
C ARG A 150 -3.29 -9.93 4.77
N HIS A 151 -3.80 -9.72 3.57
CA HIS A 151 -4.22 -10.78 2.66
C HIS A 151 -3.47 -10.65 1.34
N PRO A 152 -2.16 -10.92 1.36
CA PRO A 152 -1.31 -10.74 0.19
C PRO A 152 -1.76 -11.69 -0.93
N VAL A 153 -1.99 -11.13 -2.11
CA VAL A 153 -1.99 -11.92 -3.34
C VAL A 153 -0.52 -12.18 -3.70
N ALA A 154 -0.20 -13.33 -4.29
CA ALA A 154 1.17 -13.63 -4.73
C ALA A 154 1.53 -12.77 -5.96
N ALA A 155 2.63 -12.02 -5.86
CA ALA A 155 3.19 -11.15 -6.91
C ALA A 155 2.20 -10.20 -7.64
N PRO A 156 1.22 -9.53 -7.01
CA PRO A 156 0.35 -8.61 -7.71
C PRO A 156 1.17 -7.38 -8.11
N ARG A 157 1.10 -7.08 -9.40
CA ARG A 157 1.49 -5.81 -10.00
C ARG A 157 0.20 -5.20 -10.53
N LEU A 158 -0.36 -4.26 -9.78
CA LEU A 158 -1.68 -3.71 -10.07
C LEU A 158 -1.69 -2.20 -9.82
N ALA A 159 -2.27 -1.46 -10.76
CA ALA A 159 -2.72 -0.10 -10.54
C ALA A 159 -4.25 -0.06 -10.49
N VAL A 160 -4.80 0.63 -9.49
CA VAL A 160 -6.26 0.80 -9.30
C VAL A 160 -6.60 2.25 -9.03
N GLU A 161 -7.80 2.65 -9.43
CA GLU A 161 -8.39 3.91 -8.98
C GLU A 161 -9.22 3.69 -7.72
N TRP A 162 -9.43 4.76 -6.95
CA TRP A 162 -10.32 4.74 -5.80
C TRP A 162 -11.71 4.20 -6.16
N ALA A 163 -12.24 4.57 -7.33
CA ALA A 163 -13.52 4.11 -7.83
C ALA A 163 -13.61 2.57 -7.91
N ASP A 164 -12.53 1.89 -8.26
CA ASP A 164 -12.48 0.43 -8.40
C ASP A 164 -12.54 -0.29 -7.05
N ILE A 165 -11.98 0.34 -6.02
CA ILE A 165 -11.73 -0.28 -4.70
C ILE A 165 -12.59 0.30 -3.58
N ARG A 166 -13.47 1.26 -3.89
CA ARG A 166 -14.38 1.85 -2.90
C ARG A 166 -15.32 0.77 -2.33
N ASP A 167 -15.93 -0.02 -3.21
CA ASP A 167 -16.94 -1.04 -2.87
C ASP A 167 -16.36 -2.47 -2.88
N ARG A 168 -15.10 -2.63 -3.27
CA ARG A 168 -14.45 -3.93 -3.51
C ARG A 168 -13.12 -4.03 -2.79
N ARG A 169 -12.63 -5.24 -2.51
CA ARG A 169 -11.28 -5.41 -1.95
C ARG A 169 -10.27 -5.35 -3.09
N ILE A 170 -9.10 -4.77 -2.82
CA ILE A 170 -8.01 -4.65 -3.82
C ILE A 170 -7.61 -6.03 -4.37
N ARG A 171 -7.58 -7.05 -3.50
CA ARG A 171 -7.26 -8.42 -3.89
C ARG A 171 -8.25 -9.02 -4.90
N ASP A 172 -9.53 -8.68 -4.81
CA ASP A 172 -10.56 -9.23 -5.70
C ASP A 172 -10.38 -8.62 -7.10
N VAL A 173 -10.07 -7.31 -7.15
CA VAL A 173 -9.68 -6.62 -8.40
C VAL A 173 -8.40 -7.23 -8.98
N ALA A 174 -7.41 -7.55 -8.14
CA ALA A 174 -6.15 -8.16 -8.57
C ALA A 174 -6.34 -9.56 -9.18
N LEU A 175 -7.30 -10.34 -8.68
CA LEU A 175 -7.58 -11.67 -9.21
C LEU A 175 -8.26 -11.59 -10.59
N GLU A 176 -9.21 -10.66 -10.77
CA GLU A 176 -9.88 -10.45 -12.05
C GLU A 176 -8.92 -9.95 -13.14
N ALA A 177 -7.96 -9.10 -12.79
CA ALA A 177 -6.97 -8.59 -13.75
C ALA A 177 -5.99 -9.66 -14.28
N ARG A 178 -5.99 -10.87 -13.69
CA ARG A 178 -5.16 -12.02 -14.12
C ARG A 178 -5.92 -13.01 -15.01
N CYS A 179 -7.23 -12.86 -15.14
CA CYS A 179 -8.09 -13.66 -16.02
C CYS A 179 -8.18 -13.03 -17.40
#